data_AF-A0A0D1ZN83-F1
#
_entry.id   AF-A0A0D1ZN83-F1
#
_cell.length_a   1.000
_cell.length_b   1.000
_cell.length_c   1.000
_cell.angle_alpha   90.00
_cell.angle_beta   90.00
_cell.angle_gamma   90.00
#
_symmetry.space_group_name_H-M   'P 1'
#
loop_
_entity.id
_entity.type
_entity.pdbx_description
1 polymer ?
#
loop_
_entity_poly.entity_id
_entity_poly.type
_entity_poly.pdbx_seq_one_letter_code
_entity_poly.pdbx_strand_id
1 'polypeptide(L)'
;MSNDDDGKQPGDQLQCELKASIRRAHQAKKPFITHLNADTTWLLSLPYPEPSLSPRGRSRYNILIDPWLKGTQEDVAGWFSKQWHSVKSSVESATELDDLLRQAERLEQCDSDCYVGDDDRIPSMNIACNRVDGILISHEFTDHCHRATLLDFDADIPVYASTKAAQLIRSWKHFNRVVQIPPFDEKHGWSSHGHGDWPWPSWVNISRITTRFDALAYHSAMVICVRPRAHRDTTDAYIYSPHGIEASSVSKLMHTRPPLNVVAFLHGLHDVSIANHKQLNLGAVNAIKAQRTILAKYWIGTHDEEKPGSGLIAPLLQRKVWSVVDALASIRHSESDMGREAWLQRMECVELANGESFLLE
;
A
#
# COMPACT_ATOMS: atom_id res chain seq x y z
N MET A 1 10.38 19.89 43.77
CA MET A 1 10.56 18.91 42.69
C MET A 1 9.42 19.16 41.72
N SER A 2 9.71 19.89 40.65
CA SER A 2 8.77 20.16 39.56
C SER A 2 8.50 18.85 38.85
N ASN A 3 7.21 18.46 38.78
CA ASN A 3 6.76 17.45 37.85
C ASN A 3 6.65 18.13 36.49
N ASP A 4 7.70 18.02 35.68
CA ASP A 4 7.64 18.31 34.26
C ASP A 4 6.95 17.12 33.57
N ASP A 5 5.62 17.11 33.63
CA ASP A 5 4.80 16.28 32.73
C ASP A 5 4.77 17.02 31.40
N ASP A 6 5.76 16.71 30.55
CA ASP A 6 5.94 17.28 29.21
C ASP A 6 4.70 16.96 28.36
N GLY A 7 3.75 17.91 28.31
CA GLY A 7 2.49 17.82 27.60
C GLY A 7 2.65 17.79 26.07
N LYS A 8 3.24 16.73 25.54
CA LYS A 8 3.23 16.44 24.10
C LYS A 8 1.81 16.08 23.67
N GLN A 9 1.29 16.77 22.66
CA GLN A 9 -0.03 16.43 22.13
C GLN A 9 0.03 15.04 21.49
N PRO A 10 -1.04 14.22 21.54
CA PRO A 10 -1.05 12.88 20.97
C PRO A 10 -0.61 12.80 19.49
N GLY A 11 -0.88 13.85 18.71
CA GLY A 11 -0.40 13.96 17.32
C GLY A 11 1.12 14.08 17.19
N ASP A 12 1.78 14.81 18.10
CA ASP A 12 3.24 14.98 18.09
C ASP A 12 3.95 13.67 18.42
N GLN A 13 3.36 12.87 19.32
CA GLN A 13 3.86 11.54 19.66
C GLN A 13 3.78 10.60 18.46
N LEU A 14 2.62 10.54 17.78
CA LEU A 14 2.41 9.70 16.60
C LEU A 14 3.41 10.03 15.47
N GLN A 15 3.64 11.32 15.20
CA GLN A 15 4.64 11.74 14.23
C GLN A 15 6.07 11.36 14.64
N CYS A 16 6.42 11.47 15.93
CA CYS A 16 7.72 11.04 16.43
C CYS A 16 7.95 9.53 16.26
N GLU A 17 6.92 8.73 16.54
CA GLU A 17 6.95 7.27 16.41
C GLU A 17 7.10 6.86 14.94
N LEU A 18 6.29 7.45 14.03
CA LEU A 18 6.42 7.26 12.59
C LEU A 18 7.84 7.58 12.10
N LYS A 19 8.38 8.74 12.52
CA LYS A 19 9.73 9.17 12.16
C LYS A 19 10.80 8.18 12.62
N ALA A 20 10.70 7.67 13.84
CA ALA A 20 11.62 6.66 14.35
C ALA A 20 11.48 5.34 13.57
N SER A 21 10.25 4.96 13.25
CA SER A 21 9.91 3.73 12.52
C SER A 21 10.51 3.71 11.11
N ILE A 22 10.26 4.76 10.32
CA ILE A 22 10.81 4.90 8.96
C ILE A 22 12.34 4.97 8.99
N ARG A 23 12.93 5.73 9.92
CA ARG A 23 14.40 5.79 10.06
C ARG A 23 15.02 4.43 10.28
N ARG A 24 14.45 3.61 11.17
CA ARG A 24 14.92 2.25 11.43
C ARG A 24 14.79 1.36 10.18
N ALA A 25 13.67 1.47 9.46
CA ALA A 25 13.45 0.70 8.24
C ALA A 25 14.44 1.08 7.11
N HIS A 26 14.80 2.36 7.00
CA HIS A 26 15.80 2.84 6.04
C HIS A 26 17.18 2.18 6.25
N GLN A 27 17.60 1.97 7.49
CA GLN A 27 18.91 1.37 7.80
C GLN A 27 19.08 -0.05 7.26
N ALA A 28 17.98 -0.80 7.08
CA ALA A 28 18.03 -2.18 6.63
C ALA A 28 18.40 -2.33 5.14
N LYS A 29 18.31 -1.27 4.32
CA LYS A 29 18.53 -1.31 2.85
C LYS A 29 17.67 -2.37 2.12
N LYS A 30 16.57 -2.81 2.74
CA LYS A 30 15.58 -3.76 2.20
C LYS A 30 14.27 -3.04 1.88
N PRO A 31 13.40 -3.60 1.02
CA PRO A 31 12.04 -3.11 0.87
C PRO A 31 11.31 -3.06 2.21
N PHE A 32 10.49 -2.05 2.41
CA PHE A 32 9.64 -1.96 3.60
C PHE A 32 8.31 -1.28 3.25
N ILE A 33 7.31 -1.50 4.10
CA ILE A 33 6.01 -0.86 3.99
C ILE A 33 5.66 -0.12 5.28
N THR A 34 5.03 1.03 5.17
CA THR A 34 4.57 1.84 6.31
C THR A 34 3.09 2.09 6.23
N HIS A 35 2.36 1.90 7.34
CA HIS A 35 0.95 2.25 7.45
C HIS A 35 0.84 3.73 7.89
N LEU A 36 0.24 4.59 7.06
CA LEU A 36 0.20 6.03 7.29
C LEU A 36 -1.14 6.54 7.85
N ASN A 37 -2.18 5.71 7.80
CA ASN A 37 -3.43 5.90 8.54
C ASN A 37 -3.84 4.56 9.16
N ALA A 38 -5.05 4.45 9.72
CA ALA A 38 -5.54 3.19 10.28
C ALA A 38 -6.31 2.32 9.27
N ASP A 39 -6.36 2.72 8.00
CA ASP A 39 -7.24 2.15 6.96
C ASP A 39 -6.44 1.62 5.75
N THR A 40 -6.18 2.46 4.74
CA THR A 40 -5.64 2.05 3.42
C THR A 40 -4.47 2.83 2.90
N THR A 41 -3.98 3.83 3.63
CA THR A 41 -2.83 4.60 3.14
C THR A 41 -1.54 3.92 3.49
N TRP A 42 -0.88 3.39 2.47
CA TRP A 42 0.39 2.67 2.61
C TRP A 42 1.51 3.37 1.85
N LEU A 43 2.71 3.35 2.42
CA LEU A 43 3.93 3.73 1.71
C LEU A 43 4.77 2.48 1.47
N LEU A 44 4.91 2.06 0.23
CA LEU A 44 5.86 1.01 -0.16
C LEU A 44 7.18 1.68 -0.58
N SER A 45 8.24 1.45 0.20
CA SER A 45 9.57 1.99 -0.05
C SER A 45 10.51 0.91 -0.57
N LEU A 46 11.03 1.12 -1.78
CA LEU A 46 11.87 0.15 -2.49
C LEU A 46 13.30 0.69 -2.61
N PRO A 47 14.35 -0.10 -2.29
CA PRO A 47 15.70 0.25 -2.66
C PRO A 47 15.86 0.18 -4.19
N TYR A 48 16.73 1.01 -4.75
CA TYR A 48 17.08 0.92 -6.17
C TYR A 48 17.85 -0.39 -6.42
N PRO A 49 17.41 -1.25 -7.36
CA PRO A 49 18.09 -2.51 -7.65
C PRO A 49 19.30 -2.29 -8.54
N GLU A 50 20.42 -2.95 -8.23
CA GLU A 50 21.59 -3.00 -9.14
C GLU A 50 21.22 -3.64 -10.49
N PRO A 51 21.66 -3.07 -11.64
CA PRO A 51 22.61 -1.97 -11.81
C PRO A 51 21.95 -0.57 -11.97
N SER A 52 20.68 -0.42 -11.57
CA SER A 52 19.96 0.85 -11.72
C SER A 52 20.54 1.90 -10.77
N LEU A 53 21.09 2.98 -11.34
CA LEU A 53 21.59 4.10 -10.55
C LEU A 53 20.44 4.87 -9.91
N SER A 54 20.54 5.14 -8.61
CA SER A 54 19.60 6.05 -7.95
C SER A 54 19.84 7.48 -8.41
N PRO A 55 18.79 8.30 -8.55
CA PRO A 55 18.94 9.73 -8.77
C PRO A 55 19.75 10.39 -7.64
N ARG A 56 20.48 11.47 -7.96
CA ARG A 56 21.29 12.19 -6.98
C ARG A 56 20.46 12.58 -5.75
N GLY A 57 20.94 12.18 -4.57
CA GLY A 57 20.30 12.50 -3.29
C GLY A 57 19.07 11.64 -2.96
N ARG A 58 18.81 10.57 -3.73
CA ARG A 58 17.77 9.56 -3.47
C ARG A 58 18.41 8.22 -3.13
N SER A 59 17.86 7.53 -2.13
CA SER A 59 18.21 6.13 -1.81
C SER A 59 17.04 5.18 -2.00
N ARG A 60 15.81 5.71 -2.09
CA ARG A 60 14.58 4.93 -2.19
C ARG A 60 13.68 5.41 -3.33
N TYR A 61 12.91 4.47 -3.87
CA TYR A 61 11.75 4.72 -4.72
C TYR A 61 10.48 4.45 -3.90
N ASN A 62 9.68 5.47 -3.63
CA ASN A 62 8.54 5.41 -2.74
C ASN A 62 7.23 5.47 -3.52
N ILE A 63 6.38 4.45 -3.34
CA ILE A 63 5.04 4.36 -3.93
C ILE A 63 4.03 4.58 -2.81
N LEU A 64 3.25 5.66 -2.92
CA LEU A 64 2.15 5.96 -2.01
C LEU A 64 0.87 5.31 -2.54
N ILE A 65 0.22 4.49 -1.74
CA ILE A 65 -0.95 3.70 -2.12
C ILE A 65 -2.17 4.26 -1.39
N ASP A 66 -3.24 4.54 -2.13
CA ASP A 66 -4.56 4.97 -1.64
C ASP A 66 -4.50 6.05 -0.53
N PRO A 67 -3.99 7.26 -0.83
CA PRO A 67 -3.79 8.28 0.18
C PRO A 67 -5.08 8.98 0.60
N TRP A 68 -5.43 8.82 1.87
CA TRP A 68 -6.44 9.56 2.61
C TRP A 68 -5.83 9.99 3.94
N LEU A 69 -5.24 11.19 3.95
CA LEU A 69 -4.45 11.67 5.09
C LEU A 69 -5.27 12.51 6.07
N LYS A 70 -6.32 13.17 5.60
CA LYS A 70 -7.15 14.08 6.40
C LYS A 70 -8.53 14.24 5.80
N GLY A 71 -9.42 14.86 6.57
CA GLY A 71 -10.78 15.17 6.14
C GLY A 71 -11.68 13.93 6.11
N THR A 72 -12.88 14.10 5.57
CA THR A 72 -13.93 13.09 5.55
C THR A 72 -14.02 12.39 4.20
N GLN A 73 -14.33 11.10 4.22
CA GLN A 73 -14.72 10.31 3.05
C GLN A 73 -16.20 10.58 2.74
N GLU A 74 -16.52 10.93 1.49
CA GLU A 74 -17.88 11.25 1.03
C GLU A 74 -18.11 10.67 -0.37
N ASP A 75 -18.95 9.64 -0.48
CA ASP A 75 -19.29 9.02 -1.76
C ASP A 75 -20.69 9.41 -2.23
N VAL A 76 -20.82 9.68 -3.54
CA VAL A 76 -22.03 10.18 -4.24
C VAL A 76 -22.42 11.60 -3.80
N ALA A 77 -22.83 11.74 -2.54
CA ALA A 77 -23.13 12.99 -1.86
C ALA A 77 -23.03 12.76 -0.34
N GLY A 78 -22.59 13.74 0.44
CA GLY A 78 -22.38 13.56 1.89
C GLY A 78 -23.61 13.13 2.72
N TRP A 79 -24.84 13.25 2.18
CA TRP A 79 -26.05 12.71 2.80
C TRP A 79 -26.25 11.19 2.55
N PHE A 80 -25.59 10.63 1.55
CA PHE A 80 -25.70 9.22 1.17
C PHE A 80 -24.74 8.35 2.00
N SER A 81 -23.46 8.72 2.02
CA SER A 81 -22.43 8.07 2.86
C SER A 81 -21.33 9.07 3.20
N LYS A 82 -21.07 9.26 4.49
CA LYS A 82 -19.96 10.06 4.99
C LYS A 82 -19.27 9.34 6.13
N GLN A 83 -17.95 9.17 6.06
CA GLN A 83 -17.13 8.55 7.11
C GLN A 83 -15.89 9.39 7.41
N TRP A 84 -15.28 9.14 8.56
CA TRP A 84 -14.03 9.75 8.98
C TRP A 84 -13.19 8.76 9.74
N HIS A 85 -11.88 8.99 9.75
CA HIS A 85 -10.96 8.19 10.54
C HIS A 85 -11.33 8.28 12.03
N SER A 86 -11.31 7.13 12.69
CA SER A 86 -11.35 7.03 14.15
C SER A 86 -10.04 7.47 14.76
N VAL A 87 -8.92 7.19 14.07
CA VAL A 87 -7.58 7.55 14.51
C VAL A 87 -6.98 8.53 13.51
N LYS A 88 -6.48 9.66 14.02
CA LYS A 88 -5.77 10.65 13.21
C LYS A 88 -4.61 10.01 12.45
N SER A 89 -4.45 10.31 11.16
CA SER A 89 -3.34 9.82 10.34
C SER A 89 -1.98 10.24 10.91
N SER A 90 -0.96 9.41 10.71
CA SER A 90 0.40 9.70 11.20
C SER A 90 1.13 10.79 10.41
N VAL A 91 0.59 11.13 9.23
CA VAL A 91 0.88 12.37 8.47
C VAL A 91 -0.42 12.97 7.93
N GLU A 92 -0.52 14.29 7.85
CA GLU A 92 -1.75 14.99 7.42
C GLU A 92 -1.58 15.80 6.12
N SER A 93 -0.36 15.85 5.56
CA SER A 93 -0.08 16.58 4.33
C SER A 93 1.00 15.92 3.49
N ALA A 94 1.00 16.23 2.20
CA ALA A 94 2.05 15.84 1.27
C ALA A 94 3.41 16.38 1.71
N THR A 95 3.46 17.65 2.17
CA THR A 95 4.70 18.30 2.61
C THR A 95 5.32 17.60 3.82
N GLU A 96 4.51 17.24 4.80
CA GLU A 96 4.97 16.54 6.01
C GLU A 96 5.57 15.17 5.67
N LEU A 97 4.89 14.39 4.82
CA LEU A 97 5.40 13.10 4.34
C LEU A 97 6.72 13.27 3.57
N ASP A 98 6.78 14.24 2.68
CA ASP A 98 7.97 14.49 1.87
C ASP A 98 9.18 14.93 2.71
N ASP A 99 8.97 15.80 3.70
CA ASP A 99 10.02 16.23 4.63
C ASP A 99 10.50 15.08 5.52
N LEU A 100 9.61 14.19 5.94
CA LEU A 100 9.95 12.99 6.70
C LEU A 100 10.86 12.06 5.89
N LEU A 101 10.47 11.74 4.66
CA LEU A 101 11.25 10.88 3.76
C LEU A 101 12.59 11.51 3.39
N ARG A 102 12.61 12.82 3.15
CA ARG A 102 13.83 13.58 2.86
C ARG A 102 14.80 13.53 4.04
N GLN A 103 14.30 13.64 5.28
CA GLN A 103 15.12 13.51 6.47
C GLN A 103 15.67 12.09 6.64
N ALA A 104 14.88 11.05 6.34
CA ALA A 104 15.32 9.67 6.43
C ALA A 104 16.46 9.35 5.43
N GLU A 105 16.33 9.76 4.16
CA GLU A 105 17.38 9.56 3.16
C GLU A 105 18.65 10.38 3.45
N ARG A 106 18.53 11.60 3.99
CA ARG A 106 19.70 12.42 4.38
C ARG A 106 20.53 11.75 5.47
N LEU A 107 19.87 11.15 6.47
CA LEU A 107 20.58 10.46 7.55
C LEU A 107 21.29 9.20 7.05
N GLU A 108 20.66 8.46 6.13
CA GLU A 108 21.29 7.30 5.48
C GLU A 108 22.57 7.68 4.70
N GLN A 109 22.59 8.87 4.08
CA GLN A 109 23.77 9.41 3.38
C GLN A 109 24.87 9.87 4.34
N CYS A 110 24.53 10.63 5.39
CA CYS A 110 25.51 11.08 6.40
C CYS A 110 26.21 9.90 7.12
N ASP A 111 25.49 8.82 7.40
CA ASP A 111 26.09 7.60 7.98
C ASP A 111 27.08 6.92 7.01
N SER A 112 26.90 7.10 5.71
CA SER A 112 27.76 6.51 4.66
C SER A 112 29.01 7.35 4.35
N ASP A 113 28.93 8.68 4.50
CA ASP A 113 29.99 9.64 4.16
C ASP A 113 31.07 9.82 5.24
N CYS A 114 31.02 9.07 6.34
CA CYS A 114 32.06 9.11 7.38
C CYS A 114 33.45 8.53 6.95
N TYR A 115 33.61 8.15 5.67
CA TYR A 115 34.83 7.57 5.09
C TYR A 115 35.42 8.29 3.88
N VAL A 116 34.92 9.45 3.47
CA VAL A 116 35.51 10.19 2.32
C VAL A 116 36.13 11.48 2.82
N GLY A 117 37.44 11.60 2.57
CA GLY A 117 38.26 12.73 2.95
C GLY A 117 37.78 14.05 2.34
N ASP A 118 38.14 15.11 3.06
CA ASP A 118 37.96 16.53 2.80
C ASP A 118 38.37 16.90 1.36
N ASP A 119 37.44 16.83 0.41
CA ASP A 119 37.59 17.44 -0.90
C ASP A 119 36.26 18.08 -1.38
N ASP A 120 36.31 19.40 -1.43
CA ASP A 120 35.49 20.33 -2.17
C ASP A 120 33.96 20.42 -1.97
N ARG A 121 33.64 21.44 -1.16
CA ARG A 121 32.53 22.41 -1.28
C ARG A 121 31.88 22.47 -2.67
N ILE A 122 30.87 21.63 -2.90
CA ILE A 122 29.80 21.91 -3.86
C ILE A 122 28.54 22.20 -3.04
N PRO A 123 27.88 23.36 -3.20
CA PRO A 123 26.68 23.68 -2.44
C PRO A 123 25.68 22.53 -2.59
N SER A 124 25.06 22.14 -1.48
CA SER A 124 23.89 21.27 -1.45
C SER A 124 22.78 21.93 -2.28
N MET A 125 22.86 21.74 -3.58
CA MET A 125 21.84 22.19 -4.50
C MET A 125 20.60 21.41 -4.08
N ASN A 126 19.66 22.12 -3.46
CA ASN A 126 18.29 21.67 -3.23
C ASN A 126 17.72 21.29 -4.60
N ILE A 127 18.02 20.07 -5.06
CA ILE A 127 17.20 19.45 -6.07
C ILE A 127 15.92 19.15 -5.30
N ALA A 128 14.98 20.09 -5.40
CA ALA A 128 13.62 19.96 -4.91
C ALA A 128 12.94 18.85 -5.72
N CYS A 129 13.32 17.60 -5.44
CA CYS A 129 12.62 16.43 -5.94
C CYS A 129 11.67 15.96 -4.85
N ASN A 130 10.43 15.69 -5.25
CA ASN A 130 9.46 15.02 -4.41
C ASN A 130 10.05 13.71 -3.89
N ARG A 131 9.68 13.28 -2.68
CA ARG A 131 10.14 11.99 -2.13
C ARG A 131 9.14 10.87 -2.37
N VAL A 132 7.89 11.19 -2.62
CA VAL A 132 6.95 10.28 -3.26
C VAL A 132 7.19 10.27 -4.77
N ASP A 133 7.53 9.10 -5.32
CA ASP A 133 7.85 8.94 -6.74
C ASP A 133 6.66 8.52 -7.60
N GLY A 134 5.60 8.02 -6.96
CA GLY A 134 4.36 7.67 -7.64
C GLY A 134 3.22 7.42 -6.66
N ILE A 135 2.01 7.71 -7.12
CA ILE A 135 0.77 7.48 -6.34
C ILE A 135 -0.03 6.37 -7.02
N LEU A 136 -0.38 5.34 -6.28
CA LEU A 136 -1.16 4.19 -6.73
C LEU A 136 -2.57 4.24 -6.16
N ILE A 137 -3.59 4.30 -7.03
CA ILE A 137 -5.01 4.38 -6.66
C ILE A 137 -5.77 3.13 -7.09
N SER A 138 -6.26 2.38 -6.11
CA SER A 138 -6.92 1.10 -6.30
C SER A 138 -8.38 1.24 -6.76
N HIS A 139 -9.13 2.20 -6.21
CA HIS A 139 -10.56 2.39 -6.48
C HIS A 139 -10.92 3.87 -6.59
N GLU A 140 -12.05 4.19 -7.22
CA GLU A 140 -12.54 5.56 -7.35
C GLU A 140 -13.21 6.13 -6.09
N PHE A 141 -13.45 5.30 -5.06
CA PHE A 141 -14.12 5.68 -3.83
C PHE A 141 -13.24 6.58 -2.97
N THR A 142 -13.85 7.47 -2.18
CA THR A 142 -13.13 8.58 -1.55
C THR A 142 -12.24 8.20 -0.37
N ASP A 143 -12.35 6.98 0.17
CA ASP A 143 -11.39 6.35 1.10
C ASP A 143 -10.12 5.81 0.39
N HIS A 144 -10.10 5.78 -0.94
CA HIS A 144 -8.94 5.36 -1.73
C HIS A 144 -8.43 6.49 -2.65
N CYS A 145 -9.36 7.23 -3.26
CA CYS A 145 -9.15 8.31 -4.20
C CYS A 145 -9.57 9.65 -3.58
N HIS A 146 -8.98 9.98 -2.43
CA HIS A 146 -9.38 11.17 -1.68
C HIS A 146 -8.89 12.46 -2.35
N ARG A 147 -9.82 13.23 -2.94
CA ARG A 147 -9.48 14.41 -3.75
C ARG A 147 -8.66 15.45 -2.99
N ALA A 148 -9.04 15.83 -1.77
CA ALA A 148 -8.33 16.87 -1.04
C ALA A 148 -6.91 16.45 -0.63
N THR A 149 -6.69 15.15 -0.39
CA THR A 149 -5.34 14.61 -0.16
C THR A 149 -4.54 14.66 -1.45
N LEU A 150 -5.11 14.16 -2.56
CA LEU A 150 -4.40 14.06 -3.84
C LEU A 150 -4.01 15.43 -4.40
N LEU A 151 -4.86 16.45 -4.25
CA LEU A 151 -4.54 17.81 -4.69
C LEU A 151 -3.48 18.52 -3.83
N ASP A 152 -3.12 17.95 -2.68
CA ASP A 152 -2.03 18.45 -1.82
C ASP A 152 -0.64 18.04 -2.35
N PHE A 153 -0.57 17.01 -3.20
CA PHE A 153 0.66 16.52 -3.82
C PHE A 153 1.05 17.32 -5.06
N ASP A 154 2.34 17.35 -5.39
CA ASP A 154 2.85 18.03 -6.59
C ASP A 154 2.29 17.39 -7.88
N ALA A 155 1.95 18.23 -8.86
CA ALA A 155 1.39 17.85 -10.15
C ALA A 155 2.32 16.96 -11.01
N ASP A 156 3.63 17.00 -10.76
CA ASP A 156 4.63 16.21 -11.47
C ASP A 156 4.72 14.76 -10.98
N ILE A 157 4.14 14.44 -9.82
CA ILE A 157 4.11 13.06 -9.33
C ILE A 157 3.14 12.24 -10.21
N PRO A 158 3.60 11.17 -10.87
CA PRO A 158 2.74 10.34 -11.70
C PRO A 158 1.72 9.58 -10.85
N VAL A 159 0.46 9.59 -11.29
CA VAL A 159 -0.62 8.83 -10.67
C VAL A 159 -0.96 7.61 -11.52
N TYR A 160 -0.99 6.45 -10.89
CA TYR A 160 -1.37 5.17 -11.46
C TYR A 160 -2.70 4.76 -10.87
N ALA A 161 -3.72 4.59 -11.67
CA ALA A 161 -5.07 4.41 -11.14
C ALA A 161 -5.88 3.36 -11.90
N SER A 162 -6.88 2.79 -11.22
CA SER A 162 -7.96 2.04 -11.88
C SER A 162 -8.58 2.85 -13.02
N THR A 163 -9.26 2.19 -13.96
CA THR A 163 -9.91 2.88 -15.09
C THR A 163 -10.79 4.06 -14.66
N LYS A 164 -11.65 3.83 -13.66
CA LYS A 164 -12.57 4.87 -13.19
C LYS A 164 -11.87 5.94 -12.34
N ALA A 165 -10.95 5.54 -11.46
CA ALA A 165 -10.17 6.49 -10.69
C ALA A 165 -9.31 7.37 -11.60
N ALA A 166 -8.68 6.81 -12.63
CA ALA A 166 -7.92 7.57 -13.62
C ALA A 166 -8.79 8.61 -14.35
N GLN A 167 -10.01 8.24 -14.76
CA GLN A 167 -10.97 9.18 -15.37
C GLN A 167 -11.34 10.31 -14.41
N LEU A 168 -11.64 9.97 -13.15
CA LEU A 168 -11.99 10.93 -12.11
C LEU A 168 -10.82 11.90 -11.83
N ILE A 169 -9.61 11.40 -11.61
CA ILE A 169 -8.43 12.20 -11.29
C ILE A 169 -8.07 13.13 -12.45
N ARG A 170 -8.16 12.66 -13.71
CA ARG A 170 -7.96 13.51 -14.90
C ARG A 170 -8.95 14.68 -14.95
N SER A 171 -10.19 14.48 -14.49
CA SER A 171 -11.19 15.56 -14.45
C SER A 171 -10.81 16.71 -13.51
N TRP A 172 -9.95 16.44 -12.52
CA TRP A 172 -9.48 17.46 -11.58
C TRP A 172 -8.41 18.39 -12.17
N LYS A 173 -7.80 18.01 -13.31
CA LYS A 173 -6.80 18.82 -14.05
C LYS A 173 -5.63 19.30 -13.18
N HIS A 174 -5.19 18.44 -12.28
CA HIS A 174 -4.09 18.72 -11.36
C HIS A 174 -2.79 18.05 -11.80
N PHE A 175 -2.80 16.72 -11.94
CA PHE A 175 -1.60 15.96 -12.29
C PHE A 175 -1.28 16.01 -13.79
N ASN A 176 0.00 16.20 -14.10
CA ASN A 176 0.53 16.19 -15.46
C ASN A 176 0.50 14.78 -16.08
N ARG A 177 0.52 13.73 -15.25
CA ARG A 177 0.52 12.35 -15.72
C ARG A 177 -0.38 11.46 -14.87
N VAL A 178 -1.49 11.03 -15.48
CA VAL A 178 -2.41 10.04 -14.90
C VAL A 178 -2.48 8.84 -15.83
N VAL A 179 -1.94 7.71 -15.39
CA VAL A 179 -1.84 6.47 -16.15
C VAL A 179 -2.88 5.48 -15.66
N GLN A 180 -3.59 4.86 -16.60
CA GLN A 180 -4.52 3.78 -16.28
C GLN A 180 -3.75 2.48 -16.11
N ILE A 181 -3.99 1.78 -14.99
CA ILE A 181 -3.36 0.50 -14.71
C ILE A 181 -3.96 -0.58 -15.62
N PRO A 182 -3.11 -1.33 -16.34
CA PRO A 182 -3.56 -2.36 -17.24
C PRO A 182 -3.99 -3.62 -16.46
N PRO A 183 -4.86 -4.46 -17.05
CA PRO A 183 -5.15 -5.77 -16.48
C PRO A 183 -3.88 -6.64 -16.46
N PHE A 184 -3.79 -7.55 -15.49
CA PHE A 184 -2.71 -8.53 -15.45
C PHE A 184 -2.73 -9.43 -16.70
N ASP A 185 -1.61 -9.48 -17.42
CA ASP A 185 -1.45 -10.31 -18.62
C ASP A 185 -0.89 -11.69 -18.24
N GLU A 186 -1.74 -12.70 -18.29
CA GLU A 186 -1.38 -14.09 -18.03
C GLU A 186 -0.38 -14.66 -19.05
N LYS A 187 -0.41 -14.18 -20.30
CA LYS A 187 0.38 -14.74 -21.40
C LYS A 187 1.82 -14.26 -21.38
N HIS A 188 2.00 -12.96 -21.19
CA HIS A 188 3.32 -12.31 -21.21
C HIS A 188 3.84 -12.01 -19.79
N GLY A 189 3.07 -12.38 -18.77
CA GLY A 189 3.42 -12.18 -17.36
C GLY A 189 3.56 -10.71 -16.99
N TRP A 190 4.43 -10.44 -16.03
CA TRP A 190 4.63 -9.09 -15.52
C TRP A 190 5.41 -8.17 -16.49
N SER A 191 6.26 -8.72 -17.35
CA SER A 191 7.06 -7.97 -18.33
C SER A 191 6.29 -7.58 -19.60
N SER A 192 4.98 -7.82 -19.60
CA SER A 192 4.06 -7.66 -20.74
C SER A 192 3.91 -6.23 -21.24
N HIS A 193 4.14 -5.24 -20.37
CA HIS A 193 4.01 -3.84 -20.72
C HIS A 193 5.36 -3.31 -21.19
N GLY A 194 5.49 -3.14 -22.51
CA GLY A 194 6.67 -2.55 -23.12
C GLY A 194 7.06 -1.24 -22.44
N HIS A 195 8.34 -1.10 -22.09
CA HIS A 195 8.93 0.05 -21.38
C HIS A 195 8.87 1.39 -22.14
N GLY A 196 8.07 1.50 -23.20
CA GLY A 196 8.12 2.61 -24.16
C GLY A 196 7.74 3.96 -23.57
N ASP A 197 6.68 4.03 -22.76
CA ASP A 197 6.09 5.31 -22.33
C ASP A 197 5.63 5.36 -20.86
N TRP A 198 5.94 4.35 -20.05
CA TRP A 198 5.49 4.32 -18.65
C TRP A 198 6.40 5.14 -17.72
N PRO A 199 5.83 5.95 -16.79
CA PRO A 199 6.62 6.79 -15.87
C PRO A 199 7.39 6.03 -14.79
N TRP A 200 7.10 4.75 -14.53
CA TRP A 200 7.82 3.99 -13.51
C TRP A 200 9.18 3.49 -14.02
N PRO A 201 10.12 3.19 -13.11
CA PRO A 201 11.39 2.57 -13.48
C PRO A 201 11.19 1.22 -14.20
N SER A 202 12.14 0.85 -15.04
CA SER A 202 12.09 -0.41 -15.82
C SER A 202 12.09 -1.68 -14.98
N TRP A 203 12.39 -1.57 -13.68
CA TRP A 203 12.38 -2.67 -12.72
C TRP A 203 11.10 -2.73 -11.88
N VAL A 204 10.12 -1.85 -12.10
CA VAL A 204 8.78 -1.88 -11.50
C VAL A 204 7.72 -2.12 -12.58
N ASN A 205 6.73 -2.95 -12.28
CA ASN A 205 5.52 -3.08 -13.08
C ASN A 205 4.30 -3.14 -12.17
N ILE A 206 3.21 -2.47 -12.53
CA ILE A 206 1.94 -2.54 -11.79
C ILE A 206 0.84 -2.99 -12.74
N SER A 207 0.01 -3.89 -12.25
CA SER A 207 -1.14 -4.40 -13.00
C SER A 207 -2.31 -4.64 -12.07
N ARG A 208 -3.49 -4.87 -12.64
CA ARG A 208 -4.73 -5.09 -11.88
C ARG A 208 -5.32 -6.46 -12.18
N ILE A 209 -5.72 -7.18 -11.14
CA ILE A 209 -6.56 -8.37 -11.22
C ILE A 209 -7.95 -8.01 -10.70
N THR A 210 -9.01 -8.45 -11.37
CA THR A 210 -10.39 -8.28 -10.93
C THR A 210 -11.06 -9.63 -10.78
N THR A 211 -11.85 -9.80 -9.73
CA THR A 211 -12.76 -10.95 -9.60
C THR A 211 -13.78 -10.95 -10.74
N ARG A 212 -14.03 -12.13 -11.32
CA ARG A 212 -15.00 -12.26 -12.41
C ARG A 212 -16.42 -11.99 -11.91
N PHE A 213 -17.23 -11.34 -12.75
CA PHE A 213 -18.64 -11.05 -12.48
C PHE A 213 -18.90 -10.19 -11.23
N ASP A 214 -17.87 -9.49 -10.75
CA ASP A 214 -17.99 -8.57 -9.64
C ASP A 214 -18.57 -7.22 -10.11
N ALA A 215 -19.73 -6.86 -9.58
CA ALA A 215 -20.41 -5.62 -9.94
C ALA A 215 -19.56 -4.42 -9.48
N LEU A 216 -19.25 -3.50 -10.40
CA LEU A 216 -18.39 -2.32 -10.18
C LEU A 216 -16.91 -2.61 -9.91
N ALA A 217 -16.47 -3.87 -9.92
CA ALA A 217 -15.09 -4.31 -9.71
C ALA A 217 -14.49 -3.87 -8.35
N TYR A 218 -15.30 -3.96 -7.28
CA TYR A 218 -14.88 -3.78 -5.87
C TYR A 218 -13.79 -4.78 -5.50
N HIS A 219 -14.00 -6.05 -5.85
CA HIS A 219 -13.11 -7.14 -5.53
C HIS A 219 -12.00 -7.21 -6.56
N SER A 220 -10.93 -6.46 -6.30
CA SER A 220 -9.78 -6.34 -7.18
C SER A 220 -8.49 -6.23 -6.39
N ALA A 221 -7.38 -6.57 -7.04
CA ALA A 221 -6.05 -6.46 -6.48
C ALA A 221 -5.11 -5.72 -7.42
N MET A 222 -4.29 -4.83 -6.86
CA MET A 222 -3.11 -4.28 -7.53
C MET A 222 -1.93 -5.22 -7.29
N VAL A 223 -1.22 -5.56 -8.36
CA VAL A 223 -0.04 -6.42 -8.31
C VAL A 223 1.16 -5.58 -8.71
N ILE A 224 2.02 -5.29 -7.74
CA ILE A 224 3.26 -4.53 -7.90
C ILE A 224 4.41 -5.54 -8.00
N CYS A 225 4.95 -5.70 -9.19
CA CYS A 225 6.10 -6.56 -9.45
C CYS A 225 7.39 -5.73 -9.46
N VAL A 226 8.38 -6.19 -8.70
CA VAL A 226 9.69 -5.55 -8.54
C VAL A 226 10.76 -6.56 -8.91
N ARG A 227 11.68 -6.17 -9.81
CA ARG A 227 12.83 -7.01 -10.16
C ARG A 227 14.04 -6.57 -9.32
N PRO A 228 14.39 -7.33 -8.26
CA PRO A 228 15.43 -6.90 -7.30
C PRO A 228 16.86 -6.95 -7.88
N ARG A 229 17.13 -7.76 -8.92
CA ARG A 229 18.41 -7.85 -9.64
C ARG A 229 18.22 -8.41 -11.05
N ALA A 230 19.13 -8.07 -11.97
CA ALA A 230 19.14 -8.63 -13.34
C ALA A 230 19.35 -10.17 -13.41
N HIS A 231 19.85 -10.81 -12.34
CA HIS A 231 20.24 -12.23 -12.31
C HIS A 231 19.40 -13.11 -11.38
N ARG A 232 18.27 -12.63 -10.83
CA ARG A 232 17.38 -13.48 -10.04
C ARG A 232 16.35 -14.13 -10.96
N ASP A 233 16.17 -15.45 -10.82
CA ASP A 233 15.18 -16.22 -11.59
C ASP A 233 13.72 -15.96 -11.17
N THR A 234 13.52 -15.13 -10.15
CA THR A 234 12.20 -14.77 -9.60
C THR A 234 11.99 -13.26 -9.60
N THR A 235 10.74 -12.84 -9.65
CA THR A 235 10.32 -11.44 -9.49
C THR A 235 9.52 -11.30 -8.22
N ASP A 236 9.87 -10.32 -7.38
CA ASP A 236 9.15 -10.09 -6.15
C ASP A 236 7.80 -9.42 -6.46
N ALA A 237 6.73 -9.87 -5.80
CA ALA A 237 5.39 -9.34 -5.99
C ALA A 237 4.77 -8.90 -4.66
N TYR A 238 4.17 -7.71 -4.67
CA TYR A 238 3.37 -7.16 -3.58
C TYR A 238 1.94 -7.01 -4.08
N ILE A 239 1.00 -7.67 -3.41
CA ILE A 239 -0.41 -7.72 -3.82
C ILE A 239 -1.21 -6.88 -2.84
N TYR A 240 -1.93 -5.87 -3.33
CA TYR A 240 -2.76 -4.99 -2.52
C TYR A 240 -4.23 -5.11 -2.92
N SER A 241 -5.09 -5.50 -1.97
CA SER A 241 -6.48 -5.86 -2.20
C SER A 241 -7.38 -5.42 -1.04
N PRO A 242 -7.72 -4.12 -0.92
CA PRO A 242 -8.39 -3.59 0.27
C PRO A 242 -9.81 -4.11 0.50
N HIS A 243 -10.57 -4.32 -0.58
CA HIS A 243 -11.91 -4.95 -0.52
C HIS A 243 -11.86 -6.47 -0.65
N GLY A 244 -10.67 -7.03 -0.88
CA GLY A 244 -10.45 -8.45 -1.07
C GLY A 244 -10.53 -8.94 -2.53
N ILE A 245 -9.95 -10.11 -2.77
CA ILE A 245 -9.82 -10.72 -4.09
C ILE A 245 -10.01 -12.23 -3.99
N GLU A 246 -10.81 -12.82 -4.88
CA GLU A 246 -11.04 -14.26 -4.83
C GLU A 246 -9.79 -15.08 -5.19
N ALA A 247 -9.63 -16.20 -4.50
CA ALA A 247 -8.58 -17.20 -4.76
C ALA A 247 -8.51 -17.65 -6.23
N SER A 248 -9.68 -17.82 -6.86
CA SER A 248 -9.82 -18.16 -8.27
C SER A 248 -9.13 -17.15 -9.18
N SER A 249 -9.17 -15.86 -8.82
CA SER A 249 -8.65 -14.77 -9.63
C SER A 249 -7.14 -14.58 -9.45
N VAL A 250 -6.63 -14.76 -8.23
CA VAL A 250 -5.18 -14.68 -7.96
C VAL A 250 -4.41 -15.92 -8.44
N SER A 251 -5.08 -17.05 -8.70
CA SER A 251 -4.46 -18.27 -9.27
C SER A 251 -3.68 -18.04 -10.57
N LYS A 252 -4.04 -16.98 -11.30
CA LYS A 252 -3.37 -16.50 -12.51
C LYS A 252 -1.89 -16.15 -12.29
N LEU A 253 -1.54 -15.72 -11.08
CA LEU A 253 -0.18 -15.32 -10.70
C LEU A 253 0.78 -16.53 -10.63
N MET A 254 0.25 -17.73 -10.43
CA MET A 254 1.03 -18.95 -10.18
C MET A 254 1.68 -19.54 -11.43
N HIS A 255 1.29 -19.08 -12.63
CA HIS A 255 1.73 -19.64 -13.91
C HIS A 255 2.65 -18.71 -14.70
N THR A 256 3.16 -17.67 -14.04
CA THR A 256 3.97 -16.61 -14.64
C THR A 256 5.39 -17.08 -14.94
N ARG A 257 6.01 -16.46 -15.94
CA ARG A 257 7.43 -16.62 -16.27
C ARG A 257 8.08 -15.24 -16.44
N PRO A 258 9.14 -14.90 -15.69
CA PRO A 258 9.69 -15.67 -14.57
C PRO A 258 8.66 -15.83 -13.42
N PRO A 259 8.80 -16.87 -12.57
CA PRO A 259 7.89 -17.09 -11.44
C PRO A 259 7.91 -15.91 -10.46
N LEU A 260 6.74 -15.62 -9.88
CA LEU A 260 6.60 -14.61 -8.84
C LEU A 260 6.95 -15.17 -7.47
N ASN A 261 7.77 -14.43 -6.73
CA ASN A 261 7.94 -14.57 -5.30
C ASN A 261 7.00 -13.57 -4.61
N VAL A 262 5.84 -14.04 -4.13
CA VAL A 262 4.86 -13.15 -3.49
C VAL A 262 5.34 -12.82 -2.08
N VAL A 263 5.88 -11.62 -1.91
CA VAL A 263 6.47 -11.18 -0.64
C VAL A 263 5.39 -10.78 0.33
N ALA A 264 4.46 -9.92 -0.09
CA ALA A 264 3.38 -9.45 0.75
C ALA A 264 2.02 -9.52 0.05
N PHE A 265 1.01 -9.88 0.83
CA PHE A 265 -0.39 -9.83 0.46
C PHE A 265 -1.14 -8.95 1.48
N LEU A 266 -1.51 -7.76 1.04
CA LEU A 266 -2.31 -6.82 1.81
C LEU A 266 -3.79 -7.10 1.53
N HIS A 267 -4.49 -7.62 2.54
CA HIS A 267 -5.90 -7.97 2.46
C HIS A 267 -6.57 -7.81 3.83
N GLY A 268 -7.74 -7.20 3.87
CA GLY A 268 -8.48 -6.99 5.11
C GLY A 268 -8.95 -8.26 5.80
N LEU A 269 -9.06 -8.18 7.11
CA LEU A 269 -9.59 -9.22 7.98
C LEU A 269 -11.12 -9.15 8.09
N HIS A 270 -11.70 -7.95 7.99
CA HIS A 270 -13.10 -7.72 8.27
C HIS A 270 -14.00 -8.03 7.08
N ASP A 271 -15.07 -8.79 7.33
CA ASP A 271 -16.18 -8.86 6.37
C ASP A 271 -17.02 -7.60 6.53
N VAL A 272 -17.28 -6.91 5.42
CA VAL A 272 -18.17 -5.75 5.41
C VAL A 272 -19.21 -5.96 4.32
N SER A 273 -20.47 -5.76 4.64
CA SER A 273 -21.58 -5.86 3.68
C SER A 273 -22.59 -4.74 3.87
N ILE A 274 -23.31 -4.39 2.81
CA ILE A 274 -24.51 -3.57 2.89
C ILE A 274 -25.70 -4.52 2.99
N ALA A 275 -26.29 -4.59 4.18
CA ALA A 275 -27.26 -5.61 4.57
C ALA A 275 -26.74 -7.02 4.17
N ASN A 276 -27.66 -7.95 3.88
CA ASN A 276 -27.34 -9.29 3.41
C ASN A 276 -27.24 -9.40 1.87
N HIS A 277 -27.13 -8.28 1.15
CA HIS A 277 -27.30 -8.26 -0.32
C HIS A 277 -26.01 -7.96 -1.10
N LYS A 278 -25.06 -7.25 -0.50
CA LYS A 278 -23.83 -6.86 -1.20
C LYS A 278 -22.63 -6.92 -0.28
N GLN A 279 -21.73 -7.86 -0.55
CA GLN A 279 -20.41 -7.91 0.08
C GLN A 279 -19.56 -6.75 -0.45
N LEU A 280 -19.00 -5.96 0.46
CA LEU A 280 -18.07 -4.89 0.17
C LEU A 280 -16.63 -5.33 0.40
N ASN A 281 -16.35 -6.00 1.52
CA ASN A 281 -15.03 -6.52 1.87
C ASN A 281 -15.10 -8.02 2.13
N LEU A 282 -14.25 -8.84 1.51
CA LEU A 282 -14.33 -10.31 1.59
C LEU A 282 -13.79 -10.95 2.89
N GLY A 283 -13.09 -10.18 3.72
CA GLY A 283 -12.61 -10.61 5.04
C GLY A 283 -11.61 -11.78 5.09
N ALA A 284 -11.28 -12.17 6.32
CA ALA A 284 -10.19 -13.07 6.65
C ALA A 284 -10.36 -14.50 6.10
N VAL A 285 -11.59 -15.01 6.06
CA VAL A 285 -11.87 -16.37 5.52
C VAL A 285 -11.58 -16.43 4.03
N ASN A 286 -11.88 -15.37 3.28
CA ASN A 286 -11.51 -15.27 1.88
C ASN A 286 -10.00 -15.14 1.71
N ALA A 287 -9.36 -14.28 2.53
CA ALA A 287 -7.92 -14.09 2.51
C ALA A 287 -7.16 -15.41 2.66
N ILE A 288 -7.58 -16.30 3.58
CA ILE A 288 -6.95 -17.61 3.77
C ILE A 288 -7.07 -18.49 2.51
N LYS A 289 -8.21 -18.44 1.80
CA LYS A 289 -8.39 -19.17 0.53
C LYS A 289 -7.46 -18.61 -0.56
N ALA A 290 -7.37 -17.29 -0.67
CA ALA A 290 -6.45 -16.65 -1.62
C ALA A 290 -4.99 -16.99 -1.28
N GLN A 291 -4.64 -16.95 0.00
CA GLN A 291 -3.31 -17.22 0.50
C GLN A 291 -2.86 -18.67 0.27
N ARG A 292 -3.77 -19.65 0.36
CA ARG A 292 -3.50 -21.04 -0.07
C ARG A 292 -3.09 -21.16 -1.54
N THR A 293 -3.43 -20.16 -2.35
CA THR A 293 -3.09 -20.11 -3.77
C THR A 293 -1.76 -19.41 -4.00
N ILE A 294 -1.60 -18.19 -3.47
CA ILE A 294 -0.44 -17.33 -3.76
C ILE A 294 0.76 -17.59 -2.86
N LEU A 295 0.55 -18.21 -1.70
CA LEU A 295 1.57 -18.53 -0.71
C LEU A 295 2.47 -17.34 -0.36
N ALA A 296 1.86 -16.17 -0.13
CA ALA A 296 2.61 -14.97 0.21
C ALA A 296 3.40 -15.17 1.51
N LYS A 297 4.61 -14.60 1.62
CA LYS A 297 5.37 -14.69 2.86
C LYS A 297 4.67 -13.96 4.02
N TYR A 298 4.22 -12.74 3.75
CA TYR A 298 3.52 -11.89 4.72
C TYR A 298 2.07 -11.67 4.30
N TRP A 299 1.13 -11.88 5.21
CA TRP A 299 -0.24 -11.36 5.10
C TRP A 299 -0.36 -10.13 6.00
N ILE A 300 -0.57 -8.97 5.39
CA ILE A 300 -0.68 -7.69 6.10
C ILE A 300 -2.14 -7.24 6.09
N GLY A 301 -2.72 -6.97 7.27
CA GLY A 301 -4.08 -6.46 7.41
C GLY A 301 -4.22 -5.05 6.78
N THR A 302 -5.35 -4.75 6.15
CA THR A 302 -5.62 -3.42 5.56
C THR A 302 -7.13 -3.17 5.43
N HIS A 303 -7.54 -1.90 5.46
CA HIS A 303 -8.93 -1.49 5.32
C HIS A 303 -9.85 -2.09 6.41
N ASP A 304 -9.28 -2.28 7.60
CA ASP A 304 -9.96 -2.86 8.75
C ASP A 304 -10.43 -1.79 9.74
N GLU A 305 -10.10 -0.50 9.53
CA GLU A 305 -10.51 0.59 10.43
C GLU A 305 -12.02 0.59 10.65
N GLU A 306 -12.44 0.64 11.91
CA GLU A 306 -13.82 0.96 12.26
C GLU A 306 -14.02 2.46 12.17
N LYS A 307 -14.50 2.88 10.99
CA LYS A 307 -14.77 4.27 10.66
C LYS A 307 -16.17 4.66 11.15
N PRO A 308 -16.31 5.62 12.07
CA PRO A 308 -17.61 6.23 12.35
C PRO A 308 -18.16 6.85 11.07
N GLY A 309 -19.47 6.74 10.89
CA GLY A 309 -20.13 7.19 9.67
C GLY A 309 -21.53 7.71 9.91
N SER A 310 -22.03 8.43 8.91
CA SER A 310 -23.38 8.99 8.86
C SER A 310 -23.94 8.90 7.44
N GLY A 311 -25.24 9.19 7.28
CA GLY A 311 -25.94 9.09 6.01
C GLY A 311 -26.81 7.84 5.90
N LEU A 312 -27.46 7.66 4.75
CA LEU A 312 -28.49 6.64 4.55
C LEU A 312 -27.95 5.20 4.60
N ILE A 313 -26.69 4.98 4.23
CA ILE A 313 -26.10 3.64 4.17
C ILE A 313 -25.50 3.22 5.53
N ALA A 314 -25.13 4.16 6.39
CA ALA A 314 -24.54 3.86 7.70
C ALA A 314 -25.31 2.82 8.54
N PRO A 315 -26.65 2.90 8.73
CA PRO A 315 -27.39 1.90 9.50
C PRO A 315 -27.54 0.55 8.80
N LEU A 316 -27.20 0.46 7.51
CA LEU A 316 -27.26 -0.77 6.72
C LEU A 316 -25.91 -1.50 6.67
N LEU A 317 -24.82 -0.86 7.09
CA LEU A 317 -23.51 -1.48 7.11
C LEU A 317 -23.45 -2.54 8.21
N GLN A 318 -23.09 -3.75 7.81
CA GLN A 318 -22.84 -4.86 8.71
C GLN A 318 -21.36 -5.21 8.62
N ARG A 319 -20.73 -5.37 9.78
CA ARG A 319 -19.33 -5.75 9.89
C ARG A 319 -19.17 -6.97 10.77
N LYS A 320 -18.38 -7.92 10.29
CA LYS A 320 -17.87 -9.02 11.12
C LYS A 320 -16.35 -8.86 11.24
N VAL A 321 -15.93 -8.58 12.46
CA VAL A 321 -14.52 -8.48 12.85
C VAL A 321 -13.96 -9.89 13.02
N TRP A 322 -12.77 -10.12 12.50
CA TRP A 322 -12.06 -11.39 12.60
C TRP A 322 -10.67 -11.15 13.13
N SER A 323 -10.22 -12.00 14.06
CA SER A 323 -8.79 -12.22 14.24
C SER A 323 -8.31 -13.27 13.23
N VAL A 324 -7.01 -13.25 12.93
CA VAL A 324 -6.37 -14.31 12.14
C VAL A 324 -6.62 -15.69 12.76
N VAL A 325 -6.55 -15.79 14.09
CA VAL A 325 -6.74 -17.03 14.84
C VAL A 325 -8.16 -17.57 14.64
N ASP A 326 -9.18 -16.71 14.77
CA ASP A 326 -10.57 -17.09 14.60
C ASP A 326 -10.87 -17.51 13.16
N ALA A 327 -10.31 -16.79 12.18
CA ALA A 327 -10.46 -17.12 10.78
C ALA A 327 -9.85 -18.50 10.46
N LEU A 328 -8.65 -18.78 10.98
CA LEU A 328 -8.01 -20.10 10.85
C LEU A 328 -8.81 -21.21 11.53
N ALA A 329 -9.32 -20.98 12.74
CA ALA A 329 -10.15 -21.94 13.45
C ALA A 329 -11.44 -22.25 12.69
N SER A 330 -12.09 -21.25 12.09
CA SER A 330 -13.33 -21.42 11.32
C SER A 330 -13.16 -22.37 10.13
N ILE A 331 -11.99 -22.38 9.50
CA ILE A 331 -11.69 -23.25 8.35
C ILE A 331 -11.37 -24.67 8.81
N ARG A 332 -10.66 -24.85 9.93
CA ARG A 332 -10.36 -26.18 10.52
C ARG A 332 -11.62 -26.97 10.85
N HIS A 333 -12.68 -26.28 11.30
CA HIS A 333 -13.98 -26.93 11.55
C HIS A 333 -14.72 -27.32 10.26
N SER A 334 -14.41 -26.69 9.13
CA SER A 334 -15.08 -26.91 7.85
C SER A 334 -14.38 -27.93 6.94
N GLU A 335 -13.10 -28.22 7.15
CA GLU A 335 -12.29 -29.10 6.31
C GLU A 335 -11.53 -30.15 7.15
N SER A 336 -11.93 -31.41 7.06
CA SER A 336 -11.21 -32.55 7.65
C SER A 336 -10.04 -32.96 6.75
N ASP A 337 -8.94 -32.20 6.73
CA ASP A 337 -7.78 -32.60 5.92
C ASP A 337 -6.46 -32.34 6.66
N MET A 338 -6.00 -33.38 7.37
CA MET A 338 -4.78 -33.41 8.20
C MET A 338 -3.46 -33.23 7.42
N GLY A 339 -3.49 -32.95 6.11
CA GLY A 339 -2.32 -32.89 5.23
C GLY A 339 -1.78 -31.50 4.89
N ARG A 340 -2.44 -30.40 5.27
CA ARG A 340 -2.14 -29.04 4.78
C ARG A 340 -1.87 -27.98 5.85
N GLU A 341 -1.39 -28.35 7.03
CA GLU A 341 -1.06 -27.38 8.10
C GLU A 341 0.37 -26.81 8.01
N ALA A 342 1.27 -27.43 7.25
CA ALA A 342 2.68 -27.01 7.20
C ALA A 342 2.91 -25.62 6.57
N TRP A 343 1.99 -25.13 5.72
CA TRP A 343 2.11 -23.80 5.12
C TRP A 343 1.59 -22.69 6.06
N LEU A 344 0.63 -23.00 6.95
CA LEU A 344 0.16 -22.07 7.98
C LEU A 344 1.29 -21.67 8.93
N GLN A 345 2.24 -22.57 9.15
CA GLN A 345 3.44 -22.30 9.95
C GLN A 345 4.48 -21.43 9.22
N ARG A 346 4.34 -21.23 7.89
CA ARG A 346 5.29 -20.46 7.06
C ARG A 346 4.81 -19.06 6.73
N MET A 347 3.50 -18.81 6.82
CA MET A 347 2.92 -17.49 6.63
C MET A 347 3.02 -16.70 7.94
N GLU A 348 3.48 -15.46 7.84
CA GLU A 348 3.44 -14.51 8.94
C GLU A 348 2.31 -13.51 8.72
N CYS A 349 1.34 -13.47 9.64
CA CYS A 349 0.33 -12.43 9.66
C CYS A 349 0.85 -11.23 10.44
N VAL A 350 0.76 -10.05 9.83
CA VAL A 350 1.27 -8.80 10.37
C VAL A 350 0.13 -7.80 10.43
N GLU A 351 -0.15 -7.29 11.61
CA GLU A 351 -1.07 -6.17 11.83
C GLU A 351 -0.21 -4.96 12.18
N LEU A 352 -0.21 -3.95 11.31
CA LEU A 352 0.57 -2.72 11.50
C LEU A 352 -0.34 -1.63 12.03
N ALA A 353 0.02 -1.06 13.17
CA ALA A 353 -0.62 0.15 13.66
C ALA A 353 -0.27 1.34 12.76
N ASN A 354 -1.11 2.38 12.84
CA ASN A 354 -0.84 3.66 12.17
C ASN A 354 0.51 4.23 12.66
N GLY A 355 1.42 4.52 11.72
CA GLY A 355 2.78 4.97 11.99
C GLY A 355 3.85 3.86 11.95
N GLU A 356 3.45 2.59 11.92
CA GLU A 356 4.39 1.47 11.94
C GLU A 356 4.94 1.11 10.55
N SER A 357 6.19 0.67 10.53
CA SER A 357 6.91 0.23 9.34
C SER A 357 7.37 -1.21 9.52
N PHE A 358 7.27 -2.00 8.47
CA PHE A 358 7.64 -3.41 8.46
C PHE A 358 8.58 -3.73 7.31
N LEU A 359 9.66 -4.46 7.62
CA LEU A 359 10.64 -4.90 6.63
C LEU A 359 10.08 -6.09 5.84
N LEU A 360 10.13 -6.01 4.52
CA LEU A 360 9.64 -7.04 3.62
C LEU A 360 10.84 -7.88 3.15
N GLU A 361 11.19 -8.89 3.93
CA GLU A 361 12.37 -9.74 3.72
C GLU A 361 12.13 -10.99 2.89
#